data_AF-A0A7U6QNQ9-F1
#
_entry.id   AF-A0A7U6QNQ9-F1
#
_cell.length_a   1.000
_cell.length_b   1.000
_cell.length_c   1.000
_cell.angle_alpha   90.00
_cell.angle_beta   90.00
_cell.angle_gamma   90.00
#
_symmetry.space_group_name_H-M   'P 1'
#
loop_
_entity.id
_entity.type
_entity.pdbx_description
1 polymer ?
#
loop_
_entity_poly.entity_id
_entity_poly.type
_entity_poly.pdbx_seq_one_letter_code
_entity_poly.pdbx_strand_id
1 'polypeptide(L)'
;MLETNKGEQGVNANEGADYAVEMGPFLSPLGVPCQQPPWGTIAGADLATGEIAYQRKNGTVQDLSPIPIKFELGVPGIGGPIITKGGVAFLSAATENNFRAYDLKMAMSYGMYVFQQVVKLHL
;
A
#
# COMPACT_ATOMS: atom_id res chain seq x y z
N MET A 1 -7.11 31.76 0.33
CA MET A 1 -7.20 30.64 1.29
C MET A 1 -7.63 29.42 0.51
N LEU A 2 -6.69 28.73 -0.15
CA LEU A 2 -7.01 27.52 -0.92
C LEU A 2 -6.70 26.33 -0.02
N GLU A 3 -7.74 25.69 0.48
CA GLU A 3 -7.60 24.43 1.21
C GLU A 3 -7.25 23.31 0.22
N THR A 4 -5.97 23.05 0.02
CA THR A 4 -5.46 22.02 -0.92
C THR A 4 -4.76 20.86 -0.21
N ASN A 5 -5.19 20.49 1.00
CA ASN A 5 -4.72 19.26 1.63
C ASN A 5 -5.77 18.16 1.48
N LYS A 6 -5.79 17.50 0.31
CA LYS A 6 -6.64 16.32 0.06
C LYS A 6 -5.98 14.97 0.39
N GLY A 7 -4.81 14.97 1.03
CA GLY A 7 -4.08 13.75 1.40
C GLY A 7 -3.30 13.14 0.22
N GLU A 8 -3.04 11.84 0.28
CA GLU A 8 -2.12 11.13 -0.64
C GLU A 8 -2.53 11.14 -2.13
N GLN A 9 -3.77 11.52 -2.46
CA GLN A 9 -4.27 11.63 -3.83
C GLN A 9 -4.95 12.98 -4.08
N GLY A 10 -4.87 13.44 -5.33
CA GLY A 10 -5.52 14.66 -5.81
C GLY A 10 -4.63 15.89 -5.73
N VAL A 11 -5.26 17.07 -5.79
CA VAL A 11 -4.57 18.37 -5.84
C VAL A 11 -3.96 18.70 -4.48
N ASN A 12 -2.65 18.85 -4.46
CA ASN A 12 -1.83 19.18 -3.30
C ASN A 12 -1.21 20.57 -3.47
N ALA A 13 -1.13 21.30 -2.36
CA ALA A 13 -0.45 22.59 -2.30
C ALA A 13 1.02 22.44 -2.70
N ASN A 14 1.52 23.37 -3.52
CA ASN A 14 2.95 23.50 -3.78
C ASN A 14 3.39 24.90 -3.33
N GLU A 15 3.79 25.01 -2.06
CA GLU A 15 4.05 26.29 -1.42
C GLU A 15 5.18 27.05 -2.15
N GLY A 16 4.94 28.32 -2.47
CA GLY A 16 5.88 29.16 -3.22
C GLY A 16 5.81 29.03 -4.75
N ALA A 17 4.93 28.20 -5.29
CA ALA A 17 4.68 28.09 -6.72
C ALA A 17 3.27 28.57 -7.10
N ASP A 18 3.12 29.11 -8.32
CA ASP A 18 1.84 29.53 -8.89
C ASP A 18 1.01 28.36 -9.47
N TYR A 19 1.41 27.12 -9.18
CA TYR A 19 0.76 25.90 -9.63
C TYR A 19 0.60 24.91 -8.47
N ALA A 20 -0.32 23.95 -8.62
CA ALA A 20 -0.54 22.87 -7.66
C ALA A 20 -0.11 21.52 -8.24
N VAL A 21 0.17 20.54 -7.39
CA VAL A 21 0.54 19.19 -7.84
C VAL A 21 -0.65 18.26 -7.73
N GLU A 22 -1.10 17.68 -8.84
CA GLU A 22 -2.08 16.60 -8.81
C GLU A 22 -1.38 15.25 -8.66
N MET A 23 -1.52 14.64 -7.48
CA MET A 23 -0.94 13.33 -7.16
C MET A 23 -1.90 12.20 -7.55
N GLY A 24 -1.35 11.19 -8.23
CA GLY A 24 -2.05 9.97 -8.57
C GLY A 24 -1.07 8.87 -8.99
N PRO A 25 -1.50 7.59 -8.95
CA PRO A 25 -0.63 6.48 -9.33
C PRO A 25 -0.36 6.48 -10.84
N PHE A 26 0.83 5.99 -11.23
CA PHE A 26 1.12 5.70 -12.63
C PHE A 26 0.51 4.36 -13.02
N LEU A 27 -0.64 4.41 -13.68
CA LEU A 27 -1.39 3.23 -14.10
C LEU A 27 -1.12 2.87 -15.56
N SER A 28 -1.12 1.57 -15.84
CA SER A 28 -1.18 1.02 -17.19
C SER A 28 -2.59 1.17 -17.79
N PRO A 29 -2.78 0.93 -19.10
CA PRO A 29 -4.12 0.88 -19.70
C PRO A 29 -5.07 -0.15 -19.06
N LEU A 30 -4.54 -1.13 -18.32
CA LEU A 30 -5.30 -2.13 -17.58
C LEU A 30 -5.70 -1.67 -16.17
N GLY A 31 -5.40 -0.43 -15.77
CA GLY A 31 -5.75 0.11 -14.45
C GLY A 31 -4.85 -0.35 -13.30
N VAL A 32 -3.90 -1.26 -13.55
CA VAL A 32 -2.88 -1.68 -12.56
C VAL A 32 -1.61 -0.82 -12.66
N PRO A 33 -0.81 -0.67 -11.59
CA PRO A 33 0.41 0.14 -11.64
C PRO A 33 1.37 -0.34 -12.73
N CYS A 34 1.98 0.59 -13.47
CA CYS A 34 2.89 0.26 -14.57
C CYS A 34 4.32 -0.08 -14.11
N GLN A 35 4.66 0.21 -12.85
CA GLN A 35 5.96 -0.09 -12.26
C GLN A 35 6.13 -1.58 -11.99
N GLN A 36 7.36 -2.07 -11.93
CA GLN A 36 7.62 -3.48 -11.65
C GLN A 36 7.10 -3.88 -10.24
N PRO A 37 6.28 -4.95 -10.11
CA PRO A 37 5.81 -5.44 -8.82
C PRO A 37 6.97 -6.03 -7.97
N PRO A 38 6.81 -6.14 -6.63
CA PRO A 38 5.55 -6.01 -5.89
C PRO A 38 5.19 -4.58 -5.47
N TRP A 39 3.90 -4.22 -5.59
CA TRP A 39 3.40 -2.91 -5.18
C TRP A 39 2.99 -2.83 -3.70
N GLY A 40 2.88 -3.99 -3.06
CA GLY A 40 2.60 -4.11 -1.64
C GLY A 40 3.11 -5.42 -1.09
N THR A 41 3.72 -5.35 0.09
CA THR A 41 4.20 -6.54 0.80
C THR A 41 3.78 -6.49 2.25
N ILE A 42 3.72 -7.67 2.85
CA ILE A 42 3.58 -7.84 4.27
C ILE A 42 4.87 -8.41 4.83
N ALA A 43 5.40 -7.74 5.84
CA ALA A 43 6.64 -8.13 6.50
C ALA A 43 6.43 -8.19 8.01
N GLY A 44 7.07 -9.16 8.65
CA GLY A 44 7.31 -9.13 10.07
C GLY A 44 8.77 -8.79 10.32
N ALA A 45 9.01 -7.71 11.04
CA ALA A 45 10.33 -7.31 11.53
C ALA A 45 10.48 -7.53 13.04
N ASP A 46 11.63 -8.08 13.43
CA ASP A 46 12.10 -8.11 14.82
C ASP A 46 12.46 -6.70 15.26
N LEU A 47 11.77 -6.20 16.29
CA LEU A 47 11.97 -4.85 16.80
C LEU A 47 13.19 -4.73 17.73
N ALA A 48 13.70 -5.85 18.26
CA ALA A 48 14.90 -5.88 19.06
C ALA A 48 16.16 -5.81 18.18
N THR A 49 16.15 -6.49 17.02
CA THR A 49 17.31 -6.55 16.10
C THR A 49 17.19 -5.62 14.90
N GLY A 50 15.96 -5.24 14.51
CA GLY A 50 15.67 -4.51 13.28
C GLY A 50 15.60 -5.39 12.02
N GLU A 51 15.72 -6.71 12.14
CA GLU A 51 15.77 -7.64 11.00
C GLU A 51 14.37 -8.04 10.50
N ILE A 52 14.22 -8.25 9.19
CA ILE A 52 12.98 -8.77 8.60
C ILE A 52 12.98 -10.29 8.71
N ALA A 53 12.12 -10.83 9.58
CA ALA A 53 11.98 -12.28 9.78
C ALA A 53 11.29 -12.98 8.59
N TYR A 54 10.32 -12.31 7.97
CA TYR A 54 9.68 -12.78 6.74
C TYR A 54 9.09 -11.62 5.95
N GLN A 55 8.94 -11.84 4.65
CA GLN A 55 8.24 -10.93 3.74
C GLN A 55 7.47 -11.71 2.68
N ARG A 56 6.24 -11.30 2.37
CA ARG A 56 5.39 -11.88 1.33
C ARG A 56 4.65 -10.79 0.57
N LYS A 57 4.23 -11.07 -0.66
CA LYS A 57 3.39 -10.14 -1.43
C LYS A 57 2.02 -10.02 -0.78
N ASN A 58 1.49 -8.81 -0.68
CA ASN A 58 0.21 -8.55 -0.05
C ASN A 58 -0.87 -8.35 -1.11
N GLY A 59 -1.63 -9.40 -1.43
CA GLY A 59 -2.84 -9.29 -2.24
C GLY A 59 -2.70 -9.58 -3.73
N THR A 60 -3.83 -9.46 -4.43
CA THR A 60 -3.97 -9.82 -5.85
C THR A 60 -4.55 -8.70 -6.69
N VAL A 61 -4.22 -8.67 -7.97
CA VAL A 61 -4.77 -7.67 -8.92
C VAL A 61 -6.19 -7.96 -9.40
N GLN A 62 -6.88 -8.92 -8.80
CA GLN A 62 -8.16 -9.43 -9.30
C GLN A 62 -9.21 -8.32 -9.45
N ASP A 63 -9.27 -7.37 -8.51
CA ASP A 63 -10.25 -6.29 -8.49
C ASP A 63 -9.73 -4.97 -9.07
N LEU A 64 -8.45 -4.93 -9.46
CA LEU A 64 -7.78 -3.72 -9.96
C LEU A 64 -7.78 -3.60 -11.48
N SER A 65 -8.02 -4.71 -12.19
CA SER A 65 -7.99 -4.74 -13.64
C SER A 65 -9.37 -5.12 -14.20
N PRO A 66 -9.72 -4.70 -15.43
CA PRO A 66 -10.94 -5.13 -16.11
C PRO A 66 -11.05 -6.65 -16.29
N ILE A 67 -9.94 -7.38 -16.16
CA ILE A 67 -9.87 -8.83 -16.30
C ILE A 67 -9.63 -9.42 -14.90
N PRO A 68 -10.55 -10.26 -14.37
CA PRO A 68 -10.48 -10.74 -12.99
C PRO A 68 -9.45 -11.87 -12.83
N ILE A 69 -8.16 -11.54 -12.89
CA ILE A 69 -7.06 -12.51 -12.76
C ILE A 69 -6.42 -12.43 -11.37
N LYS A 70 -6.30 -13.58 -10.71
CA LYS A 70 -5.78 -13.71 -9.35
C LYS A 70 -4.24 -13.82 -9.30
N PHE A 71 -3.52 -12.87 -9.90
CA PHE A 71 -2.06 -12.84 -9.75
C PHE A 71 -1.65 -12.19 -8.42
N GLU A 72 -0.87 -12.92 -7.62
CA GLU A 72 -0.22 -12.40 -6.41
C GLU A 72 0.97 -11.51 -6.78
N LEU A 73 0.67 -10.27 -7.14
CA LEU A 73 1.67 -9.24 -7.45
C LEU A 73 1.87 -8.27 -6.28
N GLY A 74 1.09 -8.41 -5.21
CA GLY A 74 0.99 -7.38 -4.18
C GLY A 74 0.14 -6.23 -4.69
N VAL A 75 -0.63 -5.59 -3.81
CA VAL A 75 -1.45 -4.43 -4.16
C VAL A 75 -1.04 -3.22 -3.31
N PRO A 76 -1.09 -2.01 -3.88
CA PRO A 76 -0.89 -0.79 -3.12
C PRO A 76 -1.83 -0.75 -1.90
N GLY A 77 -1.36 -0.16 -0.82
CA GLY A 77 -2.15 -0.02 0.39
C GLY A 77 -1.55 1.01 1.33
N ILE A 78 -2.43 1.79 1.96
CA ILE A 78 -2.06 2.86 2.91
C ILE A 78 -2.73 2.53 4.23
N GLY A 79 -1.93 2.04 5.17
CA GLY A 79 -2.38 1.67 6.50
C GLY A 79 -1.72 0.39 6.98
N GLY A 80 -1.58 0.28 8.30
CA GLY A 80 -1.10 -0.93 8.97
C GLY A 80 -2.24 -1.88 9.32
N PRO A 81 -1.93 -3.10 9.75
CA PRO A 81 -2.91 -4.01 10.29
C PRO A 81 -3.30 -3.66 11.73
N ILE A 82 -4.40 -4.26 12.18
CA ILE A 82 -4.72 -4.38 13.60
C ILE A 82 -4.26 -5.75 14.10
N ILE A 83 -3.40 -5.76 15.12
CA ILE A 83 -2.86 -6.98 15.73
C ILE A 83 -3.66 -7.33 16.99
N THR A 84 -4.02 -8.60 17.14
CA THR A 84 -4.74 -9.11 18.32
C THR A 84 -3.86 -9.95 19.23
N LYS A 85 -4.21 -10.02 20.52
CA LYS A 85 -3.54 -10.90 21.51
C LYS A 85 -3.62 -12.39 21.14
N GLY A 86 -4.60 -12.77 20.31
CA GLY A 86 -4.76 -14.15 19.83
C GLY A 86 -3.71 -14.58 18.80
N GLY A 87 -2.81 -13.69 18.37
CA GLY A 87 -1.81 -14.01 17.36
C GLY A 87 -2.34 -13.90 15.93
N VAL A 88 -3.32 -13.03 15.68
CA VAL A 88 -3.87 -12.78 14.34
C VAL A 88 -3.81 -11.28 14.05
N ALA A 89 -3.35 -10.93 12.84
CA ALA A 89 -3.34 -9.56 12.32
C ALA A 89 -4.40 -9.42 11.21
N PHE A 90 -5.20 -8.36 11.27
CA PHE A 90 -6.23 -8.05 10.28
C PHE A 90 -5.84 -6.84 9.43
N LEU A 91 -6.01 -6.92 8.11
CA LEU A 91 -5.69 -5.85 7.17
C LEU A 91 -6.79 -5.68 6.12
N SER A 92 -7.27 -4.45 5.99
CA SER A 92 -8.21 -4.00 4.94
C SER A 92 -7.70 -2.78 4.17
N ALA A 93 -6.47 -2.35 4.44
CA ALA A 93 -5.91 -1.10 3.94
C ALA A 93 -5.24 -1.26 2.55
N ALA A 94 -5.71 -2.22 1.76
CA ALA A 94 -5.22 -2.50 0.40
C ALA A 94 -6.26 -2.03 -0.63
N THR A 95 -5.83 -1.73 -1.85
CA THR A 95 -6.72 -1.22 -2.90
C THR A 95 -7.60 -2.29 -3.55
N GLU A 96 -7.44 -3.57 -3.18
CA GLU A 96 -8.35 -4.65 -3.58
C GLU A 96 -9.53 -4.75 -2.60
N ASN A 97 -10.66 -5.31 -3.03
CA ASN A 97 -11.87 -5.39 -2.21
C ASN A 97 -11.85 -6.61 -1.27
N ASN A 98 -10.76 -6.80 -0.53
CA ASN A 98 -10.56 -7.94 0.37
C ASN A 98 -10.23 -7.53 1.82
N PHE A 99 -10.73 -8.34 2.76
CA PHE A 99 -10.37 -8.29 4.18
C PHE A 99 -9.50 -9.51 4.52
N ARG A 100 -8.27 -9.28 5.00
CA ARG A 100 -7.28 -10.34 5.21
C ARG A 100 -6.97 -10.55 6.69
N ALA A 101 -6.70 -11.81 7.05
CA ALA A 101 -6.19 -12.21 8.35
C ALA A 101 -4.87 -12.97 8.18
N TYR A 102 -3.87 -12.64 8.99
CA TYR A 102 -2.55 -13.27 8.99
C TYR A 102 -2.26 -13.91 10.34
N ASP A 103 -1.76 -15.13 10.33
CA ASP A 103 -1.25 -15.82 11.51
C ASP A 103 0.11 -15.21 11.92
N LEU A 104 0.19 -14.73 13.16
CA LEU A 104 1.39 -14.13 13.72
C LEU A 104 2.40 -15.16 14.22
N LYS A 105 2.08 -16.44 14.40
CA LYS A 105 3.05 -17.46 14.87
C LYS A 105 4.00 -17.94 13.78
N MET A 106 3.56 -17.94 12.53
CA MET A 106 4.48 -17.97 11.38
C MET A 106 5.32 -16.68 11.25
N ALA A 107 5.10 -15.72 12.16
CA ALA A 107 5.46 -14.32 12.06
C ALA A 107 5.83 -13.71 13.44
N MET A 108 6.40 -14.52 14.35
CA MET A 108 6.22 -14.34 15.79
C MET A 108 6.87 -13.08 16.38
N SER A 109 6.03 -12.19 16.94
CA SER A 109 6.33 -10.94 17.66
C SER A 109 6.84 -9.77 16.80
N TYR A 110 6.21 -9.51 15.66
CA TYR A 110 6.75 -8.55 14.71
C TYR A 110 5.78 -7.43 14.35
N GLY A 111 6.23 -6.19 14.52
CA GLY A 111 5.53 -5.00 14.04
C GLY A 111 5.47 -5.02 12.51
N MET A 112 4.34 -4.58 11.95
CA MET A 112 4.07 -4.60 10.51
C MET A 112 4.19 -3.19 9.96
N TYR A 113 5.05 -2.98 8.97
CA TYR A 113 5.26 -1.69 8.29
C TYR A 113 4.99 -1.85 6.77
N VAL A 114 4.31 -0.87 6.17
CA VAL A 114 4.02 -0.78 4.71
C VAL A 114 4.38 0.63 4.23
N PHE A 115 5.03 0.74 3.06
CA PHE A 115 5.48 2.02 2.48
C PHE A 115 5.28 2.03 0.96
N GLN A 116 4.66 3.08 0.38
CA GLN A 116 4.82 3.50 -1.04
C GLN A 116 4.26 4.92 -1.29
N GLN A 117 4.97 5.77 -2.07
CA GLN A 117 4.47 6.98 -2.75
C GLN A 117 5.26 7.28 -4.05
N VAL A 118 4.62 7.88 -5.07
CA VAL A 118 5.25 8.43 -6.30
C VAL A 118 4.50 9.70 -6.80
N VAL A 119 5.21 10.72 -7.30
CA VAL A 119 4.69 12.06 -7.70
C VAL A 119 4.72 12.27 -9.22
N LYS A 120 3.73 13.00 -9.79
CA LYS A 120 3.73 13.49 -11.19
C LYS A 120 3.50 15.01 -11.23
N LEU A 121 4.38 15.76 -11.90
CA LEU A 121 4.20 17.22 -12.08
C LEU A 121 3.17 17.51 -13.18
N HIS A 122 2.26 18.43 -12.91
CA HIS A 122 1.48 19.17 -13.91
C HIS A 122 1.86 20.65 -13.79
N LEU A 123 2.13 21.29 -14.93
CA LEU A 123 2.45 22.72 -15.06
C LEU A 123 1.16 23.54 -15.18
#